data_AF-A0AAD3DTB5-F1
#
_entry.id   AF-A0AAD3DTB5-F1
#
_cell.length_a   1.000
_cell.length_b   1.000
_cell.length_c   1.000
_cell.angle_alpha   90.00
_cell.angle_beta   90.00
_cell.angle_gamma   90.00
#
_symmetry.space_group_name_H-M   'P 1'
#
loop_
_entity.id
_entity.type
_entity.pdbx_description
1 polymer ?
#
loop_
_entity_poly.entity_id
_entity_poly.type
_entity_poly.pdbx_seq_one_letter_code
_entity_poly.pdbx_strand_id
1 'polypeptide(L)'
;MASMHNSKSALHARTRQSSYDLTHNTSRFNRAACRAATGRLLSNRAAAGGPSSGGNSPADDEPPKLPSGNALEATIRRKQRELEAAIRELGMEALDERLRSAAQLPARPPYRLASLIAEEVPQGRPVLLFEVARPDPTTSSAQLAQLAAAYVSRGGAGALAVRTDSAATPAGLRDLFSVTQALPRVPVLARDWLLHPLQVCEFKEAGAAGAIGIVNQVSGRGTGLLSSFSAALGLDAPVEVVNTREVEQLAQQGVVFYAANVGVGLTLAAPGLAAQVAEGLLRELPAGAISMVGVRSVQGAAAARRAGADCLLVKAELLHSYGEDVAALGADLQYAVSLDD
;
A
#
# COMPACT_ATOMS: atom_id res chain seq x y z
N MET A 1 33.26 21.91 20.84
CA MET A 1 32.47 22.27 19.63
C MET A 1 33.12 21.85 18.28
N ALA A 2 34.18 21.03 18.25
CA ALA A 2 34.82 20.62 16.98
C ALA A 2 34.52 19.16 16.52
N SER A 3 33.77 18.37 17.29
CA SER A 3 33.52 16.94 16.97
C SER A 3 32.22 16.68 16.18
N MET A 4 31.30 17.65 16.11
CA MET A 4 30.00 17.48 15.41
C MET A 4 30.02 17.85 13.93
N HIS A 5 31.10 18.45 13.40
CA HIS A 5 31.16 18.88 12.00
C HIS A 5 31.74 17.84 11.03
N ASN A 6 32.37 16.76 11.52
CA ASN A 6 32.96 15.72 10.65
C ASN A 6 31.99 14.58 10.28
N SER A 7 30.83 14.47 10.95
CA SER A 7 29.87 13.38 10.70
C SER A 7 28.93 13.67 9.52
N LYS A 8 28.68 14.94 9.21
CA LYS A 8 27.81 15.35 8.09
C LYS A 8 28.51 15.28 6.72
N SER A 9 29.83 15.49 6.67
CA SER A 9 30.64 15.35 5.44
C SER A 9 30.82 13.89 5.03
N ALA A 10 30.98 12.98 6.01
CA ALA A 10 31.06 11.53 5.76
C ALA A 10 29.74 10.93 5.25
N LEU A 11 28.59 11.45 5.70
CA LEU A 11 27.26 11.02 5.22
C LEU A 11 27.01 11.43 3.75
N HIS A 12 27.48 12.62 3.36
CA HIS A 12 27.37 13.14 1.98
C HIS A 12 28.37 12.48 1.00
N ALA A 13 29.54 12.07 1.49
CA ALA A 13 30.52 11.35 0.67
C ALA A 13 30.06 9.90 0.34
N ARG A 14 29.39 9.23 1.29
CA ARG A 14 28.79 7.90 1.05
C ARG A 14 27.61 7.93 0.07
N THR A 15 26.88 9.03 -0.02
CA THR A 15 25.73 9.17 -0.93
C THR A 15 26.13 9.26 -2.40
N ARG A 16 27.28 9.87 -2.72
CA ARG A 16 27.75 10.02 -4.12
C ARG A 16 28.43 8.77 -4.68
N GLN A 17 29.04 7.95 -3.83
CA GLN A 17 29.63 6.68 -4.25
C GLN A 17 28.55 5.59 -4.38
N SER A 18 27.50 5.66 -3.57
CA SER A 18 26.31 4.79 -3.65
C SER A 18 25.53 4.93 -4.98
N SER A 19 25.45 6.13 -5.57
CA SER A 19 24.69 6.35 -6.82
C SER A 19 25.26 5.64 -8.04
N TYR A 20 26.58 5.40 -8.11
CA TYR A 20 27.19 4.66 -9.23
C TYR A 20 27.00 3.14 -9.08
N ASP A 21 27.18 2.61 -7.87
CA ASP A 21 26.94 1.18 -7.57
C ASP A 21 25.45 0.79 -7.63
N LEU A 22 24.54 1.73 -7.32
CA LEU A 22 23.10 1.52 -7.42
C LEU A 22 22.68 1.18 -8.86
N THR A 23 23.20 1.84 -9.89
CA THR A 23 22.72 1.60 -11.28
C THR A 23 23.00 0.18 -11.80
N HIS A 24 24.20 -0.36 -11.55
CA HIS A 24 24.57 -1.70 -11.99
C HIS A 24 23.93 -2.80 -11.12
N ASN A 25 23.81 -2.57 -9.82
CA ASN A 25 23.19 -3.52 -8.90
C ASN A 25 21.65 -3.54 -9.06
N THR A 26 21.04 -2.39 -9.37
CA THR A 26 19.60 -2.26 -9.63
C THR A 26 19.19 -3.06 -10.88
N SER A 27 19.99 -3.09 -11.94
CA SER A 27 19.67 -3.92 -13.12
C SER A 27 19.62 -5.42 -12.82
N ARG A 28 20.52 -5.93 -11.96
CA ARG A 28 20.51 -7.34 -11.53
C ARG A 28 19.36 -7.60 -10.56
N PHE A 29 19.14 -6.69 -9.64
CA PHE A 29 18.06 -6.73 -8.66
C PHE A 29 16.68 -6.72 -9.34
N ASN A 30 16.45 -5.83 -10.30
CA ASN A 30 15.20 -5.73 -11.07
C ASN A 30 14.91 -7.03 -11.83
N ARG A 31 15.92 -7.62 -12.46
CA ARG A 31 15.79 -8.91 -13.15
C ARG A 31 15.55 -10.08 -12.19
N ALA A 32 16.07 -10.03 -10.97
CA ALA A 32 15.79 -11.03 -9.95
C ALA A 32 14.35 -10.91 -9.41
N ALA A 33 13.92 -9.70 -9.09
CA ALA A 33 12.55 -9.41 -8.65
C ALA A 33 11.52 -9.77 -9.72
N CYS A 34 11.77 -9.40 -10.98
CA CYS A 34 10.92 -9.76 -12.11
C CYS A 34 10.86 -11.28 -12.28
N ARG A 35 12.00 -11.98 -12.38
CA ARG A 35 12.01 -13.44 -12.54
C ARG A 35 11.31 -14.17 -11.39
N ALA A 36 11.53 -13.75 -10.15
CA ALA A 36 10.87 -14.33 -8.99
C ALA A 36 9.35 -14.13 -9.02
N ALA A 37 8.88 -12.95 -9.44
CA ALA A 37 7.46 -12.64 -9.56
C ALA A 37 6.82 -13.38 -10.75
N THR A 38 7.42 -13.29 -11.95
CA THR A 38 6.92 -13.98 -13.16
C THR A 38 6.88 -15.50 -12.97
N GLY A 39 7.91 -16.09 -12.36
CA GLY A 39 7.94 -17.53 -12.08
C GLY A 39 6.78 -17.99 -11.19
N ARG A 40 6.38 -17.19 -10.20
CA ARG A 40 5.24 -17.47 -9.31
C ARG A 40 3.89 -17.34 -10.00
N LEU A 41 3.72 -16.31 -10.83
CA LEU A 41 2.52 -16.13 -11.65
C LEU A 41 2.27 -17.40 -12.47
N LEU A 42 3.33 -17.88 -13.13
CA LEU A 42 3.27 -19.07 -13.99
C LEU A 42 3.15 -20.39 -13.20
N SER A 43 3.79 -20.54 -12.04
CA SER A 43 3.74 -21.79 -11.25
C SER A 43 2.39 -22.04 -10.58
N ASN A 44 1.68 -20.98 -10.15
CA ASN A 44 0.36 -21.11 -9.53
C ASN A 44 -0.71 -21.61 -10.53
N ARG A 45 -0.46 -21.51 -11.84
CA ARG A 45 -1.29 -22.10 -12.89
C ARG A 45 -1.25 -23.63 -12.89
N ALA A 46 -0.10 -24.23 -12.60
CA ALA A 46 0.07 -25.69 -12.60
C ALA A 46 -0.69 -26.37 -11.44
N ALA A 47 -0.90 -25.66 -10.33
CA ALA A 47 -1.63 -26.17 -9.17
C ALA A 47 -3.17 -26.03 -9.28
N ALA A 48 -3.68 -25.19 -10.18
CA ALA A 48 -5.11 -24.88 -10.29
C ALA A 48 -5.87 -25.67 -11.37
N GLY A 49 -5.24 -26.66 -12.02
CA GLY A 49 -5.76 -27.38 -13.18
C GLY A 49 -6.44 -28.74 -12.93
N GLY A 50 -7.15 -28.93 -11.81
CA GLY A 50 -7.99 -30.12 -11.58
C GLY A 50 -9.44 -29.92 -12.09
N PRO A 51 -10.12 -30.94 -12.65
CA PRO A 51 -11.44 -30.76 -13.25
C PRO A 51 -12.52 -30.60 -12.18
N SER A 52 -13.33 -29.53 -12.27
CA SER A 52 -14.54 -29.34 -11.47
C SER A 52 -15.79 -29.66 -12.29
N SER A 53 -16.53 -30.69 -11.88
CA SER A 53 -17.86 -31.06 -12.40
C SER A 53 -18.93 -30.05 -11.98
N GLY A 54 -19.88 -29.77 -12.88
CA GLY A 54 -20.85 -28.67 -12.78
C GLY A 54 -22.11 -28.92 -11.95
N GLY A 55 -22.91 -27.84 -11.86
CA GLY A 55 -24.27 -27.78 -11.32
C GLY A 55 -24.80 -26.34 -11.42
N ASN A 56 -26.02 -26.16 -11.92
CA ASN A 56 -26.60 -24.88 -12.35
C ASN A 56 -27.77 -24.43 -11.43
N SER A 57 -28.07 -23.10 -11.45
CA SER A 57 -29.29 -22.38 -10.97
C SER A 57 -29.26 -21.72 -9.57
N PRO A 58 -30.12 -20.71 -9.30
CA PRO A 58 -30.25 -19.39 -9.94
C PRO A 58 -30.09 -18.21 -8.94
N ALA A 59 -30.26 -16.98 -9.42
CA ALA A 59 -29.93 -15.70 -8.78
C ALA A 59 -30.69 -15.34 -7.48
N ASP A 60 -29.96 -14.73 -6.53
CA ASP A 60 -30.48 -13.88 -5.45
C ASP A 60 -29.53 -12.68 -5.24
N ASP A 61 -30.08 -11.47 -5.26
CA ASP A 61 -29.44 -10.18 -4.96
C ASP A 61 -29.14 -10.09 -3.45
N GLU A 62 -27.87 -10.24 -3.07
CA GLU A 62 -27.38 -9.91 -1.71
C GLU A 62 -26.07 -9.09 -1.83
N PRO A 63 -25.93 -7.95 -1.12
CA PRO A 63 -24.72 -7.14 -1.17
C PRO A 63 -23.49 -7.93 -0.66
N PRO A 64 -22.29 -7.68 -1.20
CA PRO A 64 -21.17 -8.60 -1.05
C PRO A 64 -20.72 -8.75 0.41
N LYS A 65 -20.97 -9.93 0.98
CA LYS A 65 -20.41 -10.39 2.26
C LYS A 65 -18.89 -10.50 2.18
N LEU A 66 -18.24 -10.31 3.35
CA LEU A 66 -16.79 -10.40 3.58
C LEU A 66 -16.14 -11.62 2.90
N PRO A 67 -14.86 -11.52 2.48
CA PRO A 67 -14.23 -12.59 1.75
C PRO A 67 -14.04 -13.83 2.65
N SER A 68 -14.78 -14.90 2.37
CA SER A 68 -14.34 -16.25 2.69
C SER A 68 -13.02 -16.53 1.94
N GLY A 69 -12.24 -17.55 2.34
CA GLY A 69 -10.96 -17.89 1.68
C GLY A 69 -11.02 -17.93 0.14
N ASN A 70 -12.20 -18.24 -0.41
CA ASN A 70 -12.48 -18.26 -1.84
C ASN A 70 -12.43 -16.87 -2.53
N ALA A 71 -12.79 -15.79 -1.85
CA ALA A 71 -12.89 -14.46 -2.48
C ALA A 71 -11.53 -13.75 -2.58
N LEU A 72 -10.67 -13.87 -1.56
CA LEU A 72 -9.26 -13.44 -1.68
C LEU A 72 -8.58 -14.19 -2.82
N GLU A 73 -8.72 -15.52 -2.85
CA GLU A 73 -8.14 -16.36 -3.89
C GLU A 73 -8.66 -15.98 -5.28
N ALA A 74 -9.96 -15.75 -5.44
CA ALA A 74 -10.55 -15.29 -6.69
C ALA A 74 -9.96 -13.95 -7.16
N THR A 75 -9.78 -13.01 -6.24
CA THR A 75 -9.18 -11.70 -6.53
C THR A 75 -7.72 -11.85 -6.97
N ILE A 76 -6.91 -12.65 -6.26
CA ILE A 76 -5.53 -12.92 -6.66
C ILE A 76 -5.48 -13.57 -8.03
N ARG A 77 -6.27 -14.63 -8.28
CA ARG A 77 -6.31 -15.33 -9.58
C ARG A 77 -6.67 -14.38 -10.73
N ARG A 78 -7.63 -13.47 -10.52
CA ARG A 78 -7.97 -12.45 -11.52
C ARG A 78 -6.79 -11.51 -11.78
N LYS A 79 -6.17 -10.97 -10.73
CA LYS A 79 -5.02 -10.06 -10.83
C LYS A 79 -3.83 -10.71 -11.53
N GLN A 80 -3.58 -11.99 -11.27
CA GLN A 80 -2.56 -12.76 -12.00
C GLN A 80 -2.88 -12.84 -13.49
N ARG A 81 -4.13 -13.12 -13.88
CA ARG A 81 -4.54 -13.15 -15.29
C ARG A 81 -4.41 -11.79 -15.99
N GLU A 82 -4.84 -10.71 -15.32
CA GLU A 82 -4.69 -9.33 -15.84
C GLU A 82 -3.22 -9.01 -16.12
N LEU A 83 -2.35 -9.34 -15.18
CA LEU A 83 -0.92 -9.08 -15.30
C LEU A 83 -0.24 -9.97 -16.34
N GLU A 84 -0.60 -11.25 -16.43
CA GLU A 84 -0.09 -12.15 -17.46
C GLU A 84 -0.47 -11.67 -18.87
N ALA A 85 -1.69 -11.18 -19.04
CA ALA A 85 -2.15 -10.61 -20.30
C ALA A 85 -1.32 -9.36 -20.65
N ALA A 86 -1.15 -8.44 -19.69
CA ALA A 86 -0.35 -7.23 -19.89
C ALA A 86 1.12 -7.53 -20.22
N ILE A 87 1.75 -8.49 -19.53
CA ILE A 87 3.13 -8.92 -19.81
C ILE A 87 3.24 -9.56 -21.20
N ARG A 88 2.26 -10.37 -21.60
CA ARG A 88 2.25 -11.01 -22.91
C ARG A 88 2.08 -9.99 -24.04
N GLU A 89 1.20 -9.02 -23.85
CA GLU A 89 0.95 -7.94 -24.81
C GLU A 89 2.18 -7.04 -24.96
N LEU A 90 2.82 -6.68 -23.85
CA LEU A 90 4.03 -5.86 -23.84
C LEU A 90 5.22 -6.60 -24.47
N GLY A 91 5.36 -7.90 -24.21
CA GLY A 91 6.53 -8.69 -24.58
C GLY A 91 7.70 -8.50 -23.61
N MET A 92 8.57 -9.52 -23.52
CA MET A 92 9.64 -9.56 -22.52
C MET A 92 10.69 -8.45 -22.70
N GLU A 93 11.00 -8.08 -23.94
CA GLU A 93 11.99 -7.03 -24.23
C GLU A 93 11.51 -5.66 -23.74
N ALA A 94 10.26 -5.29 -24.06
CA ALA A 94 9.69 -4.02 -23.63
C ALA A 94 9.40 -4.00 -22.12
N LEU A 95 9.07 -5.15 -21.52
CA LEU A 95 9.00 -5.28 -20.05
C LEU A 95 10.35 -4.95 -19.41
N ASP A 96 11.43 -5.59 -19.87
CA ASP A 96 12.78 -5.37 -19.35
C ASP A 96 13.23 -3.92 -19.53
N GLU A 97 12.87 -3.29 -20.66
CA GLU A 97 13.14 -1.87 -20.90
C GLU A 97 12.36 -0.98 -19.93
N ARG A 98 11.06 -1.23 -19.76
CA ARG A 98 10.21 -0.44 -18.87
C ARG A 98 10.69 -0.51 -17.41
N LEU A 99 11.03 -1.71 -16.92
CA LEU A 99 11.58 -1.89 -15.57
C LEU A 99 12.92 -1.16 -15.38
N ARG A 100 13.75 -1.07 -16.43
CA ARG A 100 15.04 -0.37 -16.38
C ARG A 100 14.86 1.14 -16.41
N SER A 101 14.03 1.62 -17.35
CA SER A 101 13.70 3.04 -17.51
C SER A 101 13.04 3.62 -16.25
N ALA A 102 12.15 2.86 -15.59
CA ALA A 102 11.55 3.28 -14.33
C ALA A 102 12.58 3.58 -13.23
N ALA A 103 13.71 2.86 -13.20
CA ALA A 103 14.79 3.10 -12.24
C ALA A 103 15.65 4.33 -12.60
N GLN A 104 15.63 4.78 -13.85
CA GLN A 104 16.38 5.96 -14.31
C GLN A 104 15.57 7.26 -14.15
N LEU A 105 14.24 7.15 -14.10
CA LEU A 105 13.39 8.30 -13.81
C LEU A 105 13.65 8.77 -12.37
N PRO A 106 13.91 10.07 -12.15
CA PRO A 106 14.03 10.61 -10.80
C PRO A 106 12.76 10.26 -10.02
N ALA A 107 12.93 9.97 -8.73
CA ALA A 107 11.78 9.75 -7.86
C ALA A 107 10.89 11.02 -7.89
N ARG A 108 9.75 10.92 -8.57
CA ARG A 108 8.60 11.80 -8.41
C ARG A 108 7.62 10.98 -7.57
N PRO A 109 7.18 11.42 -6.37
CA PRO A 109 7.07 12.80 -5.89
C PRO A 109 8.03 13.17 -4.72
N PRO A 110 8.22 14.47 -4.43
CA PRO A 110 9.01 14.96 -3.28
C PRO A 110 8.39 14.65 -1.90
N TYR A 111 7.13 14.23 -1.84
CA TYR A 111 6.39 14.00 -0.60
C TYR A 111 6.10 12.50 -0.43
N ARG A 112 6.97 11.83 0.33
CA ARG A 112 6.84 10.42 0.70
C ARG A 112 6.05 10.28 2.00
N LEU A 113 5.29 9.20 2.12
CA LEU A 113 4.56 8.88 3.35
C LEU A 113 5.52 8.61 4.50
N ALA A 114 6.62 7.89 4.24
CA ALA A 114 7.63 7.62 5.26
C ALA A 114 8.27 8.91 5.81
N SER A 115 8.51 9.91 4.95
CA SER A 115 9.02 11.22 5.37
C SER A 115 8.00 11.98 6.22
N LEU A 116 6.73 12.01 5.77
CA LEU A 116 5.66 12.66 6.53
C LEU A 116 5.47 12.01 7.90
N ILE A 117 5.53 10.68 7.97
CA ILE A 117 5.48 9.93 9.23
C ILE A 117 6.63 10.34 10.16
N ALA A 118 7.85 10.39 9.63
CA ALA A 118 9.03 10.78 10.41
C ALA A 118 8.97 12.23 10.93
N GLU A 119 8.19 13.10 10.29
CA GLU A 119 7.95 14.48 10.72
C GLU A 119 6.83 14.61 11.76
N GLU A 120 5.74 13.86 11.60
CA GLU A 120 4.52 13.97 12.42
C GLU A 120 4.58 13.15 13.72
N VAL A 121 5.11 11.92 13.65
CA VAL A 121 5.11 11.00 14.82
C VAL A 121 5.87 11.56 16.02
N PRO A 122 7.07 12.18 15.86
CA PRO A 122 7.77 12.81 16.99
C PRO A 122 7.01 13.99 17.62
N GLN A 123 6.05 14.59 16.90
CA GLN A 123 5.16 15.63 17.42
C GLN A 123 3.93 15.06 18.14
N GLY A 124 3.89 13.74 18.35
CA GLY A 124 2.78 13.09 19.02
C GLY A 124 1.54 12.88 18.14
N ARG A 125 1.64 13.03 16.81
CA ARG A 125 0.52 12.87 15.88
C ARG A 125 0.75 11.69 14.92
N PRO A 126 -0.24 10.79 14.71
CA PRO A 126 -0.16 9.83 13.63
C PRO A 126 -0.49 10.51 12.29
N VAL A 127 -0.04 9.93 11.18
CA VAL A 127 -0.48 10.35 9.85
C VAL A 127 -1.86 9.74 9.55
N LEU A 128 -2.83 10.58 9.22
CA LEU A 128 -4.12 10.15 8.69
C LEU A 128 -4.02 9.93 7.18
N LEU A 129 -4.16 8.67 6.75
CA LEU A 129 -4.13 8.24 5.36
C LEU A 129 -5.55 7.85 4.92
N PHE A 130 -6.20 8.67 4.09
CA PHE A 130 -7.59 8.41 3.69
C PHE A 130 -7.66 7.58 2.42
N GLU A 131 -8.43 6.49 2.44
CA GLU A 131 -8.66 5.64 1.27
C GLU A 131 -9.67 6.30 0.32
N VAL A 132 -9.19 6.72 -0.86
CA VAL A 132 -10.01 7.36 -1.91
C VAL A 132 -10.60 6.28 -2.80
N ALA A 133 -11.91 6.10 -2.69
CA ALA A 133 -12.71 5.21 -3.52
C ALA A 133 -13.77 6.03 -4.26
N ARG A 134 -14.21 5.52 -5.42
CA ARG A 134 -15.37 6.09 -6.11
C ARG A 134 -16.62 5.90 -5.24
N PRO A 135 -17.37 6.97 -4.94
CA PRO A 135 -18.66 6.85 -4.26
C PRO A 135 -19.67 6.03 -5.07
N ASP A 136 -19.62 6.18 -6.40
CA ASP A 136 -20.46 5.45 -7.34
C ASP A 136 -19.72 5.18 -8.68
N PRO A 137 -20.20 4.24 -9.52
CA PRO A 137 -19.55 3.88 -10.78
C PRO A 137 -19.42 5.03 -11.80
N THR A 138 -20.29 6.04 -11.73
CA THR A 138 -20.39 7.17 -12.67
C THR A 138 -19.48 8.35 -12.31
N THR A 139 -19.00 8.42 -11.07
CA THR A 139 -18.05 9.44 -10.62
C THR A 139 -16.84 9.53 -11.57
N SER A 140 -16.58 10.67 -12.21
CA SER A 140 -15.42 10.85 -13.09
C SER A 140 -14.10 10.95 -12.31
N SER A 141 -12.95 10.75 -12.97
CA SER A 141 -11.62 10.93 -12.34
C SER A 141 -11.40 12.37 -11.83
N ALA A 142 -12.01 13.37 -12.48
CA ALA A 142 -11.97 14.76 -12.04
C ALA A 142 -12.79 14.99 -10.75
N GLN A 143 -13.99 14.41 -10.67
CA GLN A 143 -14.80 14.45 -9.45
C GLN A 143 -14.11 13.71 -8.30
N LEU A 144 -13.46 12.57 -8.58
CA LEU A 144 -12.67 11.86 -7.58
C LEU A 144 -11.49 12.69 -7.06
N ALA A 145 -10.81 13.42 -7.95
CA ALA A 145 -9.74 14.34 -7.56
C ALA A 145 -10.26 15.52 -6.69
N GLN A 146 -11.47 16.02 -6.96
CA GLN A 146 -12.13 17.01 -6.12
C GLN A 146 -12.47 16.46 -4.73
N LEU A 147 -13.00 15.23 -4.66
CA LEU A 147 -13.26 14.53 -3.40
C LEU A 147 -11.96 14.34 -2.59
N ALA A 148 -10.90 13.89 -3.24
CA ALA A 148 -9.57 13.76 -2.64
C ALA A 148 -9.06 15.09 -2.08
N ALA A 149 -9.25 16.20 -2.80
CA ALA A 149 -8.89 17.53 -2.31
C ALA A 149 -9.74 17.95 -1.10
N ALA A 150 -11.02 17.56 -1.03
CA ALA A 150 -11.86 17.79 0.15
C ALA A 150 -11.38 16.98 1.37
N TYR A 151 -10.97 15.72 1.18
CA TYR A 151 -10.37 14.92 2.25
C TYR A 151 -9.13 15.58 2.87
N VAL A 152 -8.27 16.18 2.05
CA VAL A 152 -7.09 16.91 2.55
C VAL A 152 -7.48 18.23 3.21
N SER A 153 -8.23 19.08 2.51
CA SER A 153 -8.49 20.46 2.95
C SER A 153 -9.50 20.58 4.09
N ARG A 154 -10.45 19.65 4.20
CA ARG A 154 -11.54 19.68 5.19
C ARG A 154 -11.48 18.49 6.14
N GLY A 155 -11.12 17.31 5.63
CA GLY A 155 -11.05 16.08 6.43
C GLY A 155 -9.73 15.90 7.19
N GLY A 156 -8.71 16.71 6.93
CA GLY A 156 -7.41 16.64 7.61
C GLY A 156 -6.55 15.44 7.21
N ALA A 157 -6.81 14.84 6.05
CA ALA A 157 -5.95 13.77 5.52
C ALA A 157 -4.54 14.31 5.23
N GLY A 158 -3.52 13.71 5.85
CA GLY A 158 -2.11 14.01 5.56
C GLY A 158 -1.58 13.30 4.32
N ALA A 159 -2.19 12.15 3.98
CA ALA A 159 -1.88 11.38 2.78
C ALA A 159 -3.15 10.70 2.24
N LEU A 160 -3.08 10.20 1.01
CA LEU A 160 -4.21 9.53 0.34
C LEU A 160 -3.81 8.15 -0.20
N ALA A 161 -4.75 7.22 -0.23
CA ALA A 161 -4.60 5.91 -0.87
C ALA A 161 -5.72 5.70 -1.89
N VAL A 162 -5.44 5.87 -3.19
CA VAL A 162 -6.43 5.75 -4.27
C VAL A 162 -6.59 4.28 -4.64
N ARG A 163 -7.82 3.76 -4.58
CA ARG A 163 -8.12 2.39 -5.05
C ARG A 163 -7.95 2.31 -6.56
N THR A 164 -7.14 1.36 -7.02
CA THR A 164 -6.86 1.18 -8.46
C THR A 164 -7.29 -0.17 -9.01
N ASP A 165 -7.84 -1.05 -8.17
CA ASP A 165 -8.28 -2.37 -8.61
C ASP A 165 -9.42 -2.25 -9.63
N SER A 166 -9.14 -2.68 -10.86
CA SER A 166 -10.05 -2.75 -12.02
C SER A 166 -11.47 -3.28 -11.74
N ALA A 167 -11.67 -4.19 -10.78
CA ALA A 167 -13.00 -4.72 -10.46
C ALA A 167 -13.88 -3.70 -9.74
N ALA A 168 -13.26 -2.82 -8.93
CA ALA A 168 -13.95 -1.74 -8.24
C ALA A 168 -13.79 -0.41 -8.97
N THR A 169 -12.74 -0.26 -9.78
CA THR A 169 -12.32 1.01 -10.34
C THR A 169 -11.78 0.81 -11.76
N PRO A 170 -12.66 0.73 -12.78
CA PRO A 170 -12.26 0.46 -14.17
C PRO A 170 -11.21 1.43 -14.74
N ALA A 171 -11.17 2.67 -14.23
CA ALA A 171 -10.22 3.70 -14.62
C ALA A 171 -9.11 3.93 -13.57
N GLY A 172 -8.76 2.93 -12.75
CA GLY A 172 -7.92 3.06 -11.56
C GLY A 172 -6.61 3.85 -11.74
N LEU A 173 -5.82 3.57 -12.79
CA LEU A 173 -4.58 4.33 -13.05
C LEU A 173 -4.84 5.79 -13.44
N ARG A 174 -5.94 6.06 -14.15
CA ARG A 174 -6.36 7.43 -14.51
C ARG A 174 -6.84 8.20 -13.29
N ASP A 175 -7.53 7.52 -12.38
CA ASP A 175 -7.95 8.07 -11.10
C ASP A 175 -6.76 8.45 -10.24
N LEU A 176 -5.81 7.52 -10.07
CA LEU A 176 -4.55 7.77 -9.39
C LEU A 176 -3.81 8.97 -9.98
N PHE A 177 -3.64 9.01 -11.31
CA PHE A 177 -3.02 10.14 -11.99
C PHE A 177 -3.77 11.45 -11.76
N SER A 178 -5.10 11.46 -11.85
CA SER A 178 -5.89 12.69 -11.67
C SER A 178 -5.74 13.24 -10.24
N VAL A 179 -5.73 12.37 -9.24
CA VAL A 179 -5.52 12.74 -7.84
C VAL A 179 -4.09 13.24 -7.59
N THR A 180 -3.06 12.57 -8.14
CA THR A 180 -1.66 13.01 -7.98
C THR A 180 -1.41 14.37 -8.63
N GLN A 181 -2.03 14.66 -9.79
CA GLN A 181 -1.93 15.96 -10.44
C GLN A 181 -2.65 17.07 -9.67
N ALA A 182 -3.81 16.77 -9.08
CA ALA A 182 -4.56 17.76 -8.30
C ALA A 182 -3.88 18.11 -6.96
N LEU A 183 -3.08 17.18 -6.40
CA LEU A 183 -2.48 17.30 -5.07
C LEU A 183 -0.96 17.03 -5.11
N PRO A 184 -0.17 17.86 -5.81
CA PRO A 184 1.26 17.59 -6.06
C PRO A 184 2.15 17.66 -4.80
N ARG A 185 1.57 18.09 -3.66
CA ARG A 185 2.27 18.22 -2.37
C ARG A 185 1.80 17.22 -1.31
N VAL A 186 0.92 16.30 -1.66
CA VAL A 186 0.37 15.29 -0.74
C VAL A 186 0.89 13.92 -1.17
N PRO A 187 1.39 13.07 -0.25
CA PRO A 187 1.69 11.69 -0.59
C PRO A 187 0.42 10.96 -1.03
N VAL A 188 0.38 10.50 -2.28
CA VAL A 188 -0.73 9.72 -2.84
C VAL A 188 -0.22 8.33 -3.21
N LEU A 189 -0.79 7.30 -2.58
CA LEU A 189 -0.44 5.90 -2.78
C LEU A 189 -1.49 5.22 -3.67
N ALA A 190 -1.05 4.22 -4.44
CA ALA A 190 -1.96 3.29 -5.10
C ALA A 190 -2.40 2.20 -4.11
N ARG A 191 -3.69 1.89 -4.03
CA ARG A 191 -4.23 0.78 -3.26
C ARG A 191 -4.73 -0.30 -4.22
N ASP A 192 -4.01 -1.41 -4.29
CA ASP A 192 -4.31 -2.55 -5.17
C ASP A 192 -3.78 -3.86 -4.57
N TRP A 193 -3.77 -4.94 -5.35
CA TRP A 193 -3.04 -6.18 -5.07
C TRP A 193 -1.71 -6.16 -5.81
N LEU A 194 -0.63 -5.90 -5.07
CA LEU A 194 0.69 -5.69 -5.66
C LEU A 194 1.44 -7.02 -5.75
N LEU A 195 1.49 -7.59 -6.95
CA LEU A 195 2.01 -8.93 -7.22
C LEU A 195 3.32 -8.91 -8.02
N HIS A 196 3.61 -7.81 -8.73
CA HIS A 196 4.72 -7.77 -9.69
C HIS A 196 5.35 -6.39 -9.85
N PRO A 197 6.67 -6.31 -10.14
CA PRO A 197 7.39 -5.06 -10.40
C PRO A 197 6.76 -4.14 -11.45
N LEU A 198 6.12 -4.71 -12.48
CA LEU A 198 5.43 -3.94 -13.52
C LEU A 198 4.40 -2.96 -12.93
N GLN A 199 3.60 -3.42 -11.96
CA GLN A 199 2.59 -2.57 -11.31
C GLN A 199 3.24 -1.42 -10.54
N VAL A 200 4.39 -1.66 -9.89
CA VAL A 200 5.15 -0.60 -9.20
C VAL A 200 5.62 0.46 -10.20
N CYS A 201 6.08 0.05 -11.39
CA CYS A 201 6.43 0.98 -12.46
C CYS A 201 5.22 1.78 -12.94
N GLU A 202 4.07 1.13 -13.16
CA GLU A 202 2.83 1.79 -13.56
C GLU A 202 2.37 2.84 -12.53
N PHE A 203 2.43 2.51 -11.24
CA PHE A 203 2.10 3.44 -10.17
C PHE A 203 3.09 4.62 -10.10
N LYS A 204 4.39 4.36 -10.27
CA LYS A 204 5.41 5.41 -10.37
C LYS A 204 5.13 6.36 -11.55
N GLU A 205 4.83 5.80 -12.72
CA GLU A 205 4.51 6.56 -13.92
C GLU A 205 3.23 7.41 -13.75
N ALA A 206 2.25 6.92 -12.98
CA ALA A 206 1.06 7.68 -12.58
C ALA A 206 1.32 8.75 -11.50
N GLY A 207 2.56 8.84 -10.99
CA GLY A 207 2.98 9.84 -10.00
C GLY A 207 2.76 9.45 -8.54
N ALA A 208 2.52 8.18 -8.25
CA ALA A 208 2.30 7.72 -6.88
C ALA A 208 3.56 7.84 -6.01
N ALA A 209 3.36 8.24 -4.76
CA ALA A 209 4.38 8.24 -3.70
C ALA A 209 4.65 6.83 -3.13
N GLY A 210 3.77 5.88 -3.43
CA GLY A 210 3.82 4.55 -2.84
C GLY A 210 2.70 3.64 -3.34
N ALA A 211 2.68 2.41 -2.84
CA ALA A 211 1.65 1.44 -3.16
C ALA A 211 1.38 0.51 -1.96
N ILE A 212 0.11 0.27 -1.65
CA ILE A 212 -0.34 -0.58 -0.56
C ILE A 212 -1.00 -1.79 -1.21
N GLY A 213 -0.55 -3.00 -0.86
CA GLY A 213 -1.06 -4.21 -1.52
C GLY A 213 -0.15 -5.42 -1.53
N ILE A 214 1.04 -5.30 -0.95
CA ILE A 214 1.96 -6.42 -0.84
C ILE A 214 1.49 -7.27 0.34
N VAL A 215 0.81 -8.38 0.05
CA VAL A 215 0.38 -9.33 1.08
C VAL A 215 1.38 -10.46 1.18
N ASN A 216 1.99 -10.65 2.35
CA ASN A 216 3.06 -11.63 2.51
C ASN A 216 2.61 -13.06 2.17
N GLN A 217 1.38 -13.43 2.55
CA GLN A 217 0.80 -14.75 2.24
C GLN A 217 0.65 -15.02 0.74
N VAL A 218 0.56 -13.96 -0.08
CA VAL A 218 0.41 -14.08 -1.52
C VAL A 218 1.78 -14.10 -2.20
N SER A 219 2.67 -13.19 -1.79
CA SER A 219 3.97 -13.01 -2.44
C SER A 219 5.07 -13.94 -1.88
N GLY A 220 4.91 -14.44 -0.66
CA GLY A 220 5.83 -15.36 0.01
C GLY A 220 7.28 -14.90 0.00
N ARG A 221 8.22 -15.74 -0.44
CA ARG A 221 9.64 -15.35 -0.56
C ARG A 221 9.91 -14.22 -1.57
N GLY A 222 8.94 -13.83 -2.40
CA GLY A 222 9.05 -12.68 -3.30
C GLY A 222 8.74 -11.34 -2.63
N THR A 223 8.15 -11.35 -1.43
CA THR A 223 7.71 -10.15 -0.71
C THR A 223 8.85 -9.16 -0.46
N GLY A 224 9.98 -9.62 0.11
CA GLY A 224 11.13 -8.76 0.37
C GLY A 224 11.73 -8.14 -0.90
N LEU A 225 11.75 -8.90 -2.01
CA LEU A 225 12.22 -8.40 -3.32
C LEU A 225 11.30 -7.31 -3.88
N LEU A 226 9.99 -7.49 -3.78
CA LEU A 226 9.02 -6.51 -4.28
C LEU A 226 9.01 -5.23 -3.43
N SER A 227 9.14 -5.37 -2.11
CA SER A 227 9.30 -4.23 -1.19
C SER A 227 10.58 -3.45 -1.50
N SER A 228 11.72 -4.15 -1.62
CA SER A 228 13.01 -3.55 -1.96
C SER A 228 13.01 -2.92 -3.36
N PHE A 229 12.33 -3.52 -4.34
CA PHE A 229 12.14 -2.95 -5.67
C PHE A 229 11.37 -1.63 -5.62
N SER A 230 10.29 -1.60 -4.85
CA SER A 230 9.48 -0.39 -4.64
C SER A 230 10.32 0.72 -4.01
N ALA A 231 11.09 0.39 -2.97
CA ALA A 231 11.99 1.34 -2.31
C ALA A 231 13.07 1.88 -3.27
N ALA A 232 13.67 1.02 -4.12
CA ALA A 232 14.65 1.42 -5.13
C ALA A 232 14.06 2.37 -6.19
N LEU A 233 12.77 2.26 -6.47
CA LEU A 233 12.06 3.17 -7.35
C LEU A 233 11.60 4.48 -6.68
N GLY A 234 11.78 4.58 -5.35
CA GLY A 234 11.38 5.73 -4.55
C GLY A 234 9.95 5.67 -4.00
N LEU A 235 9.30 4.50 -4.07
CA LEU A 235 7.92 4.30 -3.62
C LEU A 235 7.88 3.69 -2.22
N ASP A 236 7.01 4.23 -1.36
CA ASP A 236 6.68 3.63 -0.07
C ASP A 236 5.71 2.46 -0.26
N ALA A 237 6.15 1.24 0.05
CA ALA A 237 5.34 0.04 -0.13
C ALA A 237 5.25 -0.78 1.17
N PRO A 238 4.33 -0.41 2.09
CA PRO A 238 4.13 -1.17 3.32
C PRO A 238 3.68 -2.61 3.00
N VAL A 239 4.29 -3.57 3.68
CA VAL A 239 3.94 -4.99 3.55
C VAL A 239 2.85 -5.33 4.55
N GLU A 240 1.74 -5.87 4.06
CA GLU A 240 0.64 -6.32 4.89
C GLU A 240 0.99 -7.62 5.61
N VAL A 241 0.86 -7.58 6.93
CA VAL A 241 1.10 -8.69 7.86
C VAL A 241 -0.13 -8.93 8.71
N VAL A 242 -0.39 -10.21 9.04
CA VAL A 242 -1.54 -10.60 9.87
C VAL A 242 -1.14 -11.32 11.17
N ASN A 243 0.13 -11.68 11.32
CA ASN A 243 0.66 -12.31 12.53
C ASN A 243 2.15 -12.00 12.74
N THR A 244 2.63 -12.26 13.95
CA THR A 244 3.99 -11.94 14.39
C THR A 244 5.06 -12.78 13.69
N ARG A 245 4.74 -14.03 13.29
CA ARG A 245 5.66 -14.87 12.51
C ARG A 245 5.97 -14.27 11.14
N GLU A 246 5.00 -13.62 10.50
CA GLU A 246 5.23 -12.90 9.25
C GLU A 246 6.16 -11.71 9.45
N VAL A 247 6.01 -10.97 10.56
CA VAL A 247 6.89 -9.86 10.92
C VAL A 247 8.34 -10.34 11.05
N GLU A 248 8.59 -11.39 11.83
CA GLU A 248 9.93 -11.98 12.00
C GLU A 248 10.56 -12.39 10.66
N GLN A 249 9.80 -13.11 9.82
CA GLN A 249 10.27 -13.56 8.52
C GLN A 249 10.61 -12.41 7.56
N LEU A 250 9.84 -11.33 7.61
CA LEU A 250 10.03 -10.16 6.75
C LEU A 250 11.15 -9.25 7.25
N ALA A 251 11.35 -9.19 8.57
CA ALA A 251 12.50 -8.49 9.16
C ALA A 251 13.82 -9.11 8.67
N GLN A 252 13.90 -10.44 8.59
CA GLN A 252 15.04 -11.16 8.01
C GLN A 252 15.24 -10.87 6.50
N GLN A 253 14.20 -10.39 5.81
CA GLN A 253 14.24 -9.99 4.41
C GLN A 253 14.49 -8.48 4.22
N GLY A 254 14.74 -7.72 5.29
CA GLY A 254 15.02 -6.29 5.23
C GLY A 254 13.80 -5.40 5.01
N VAL A 255 12.59 -5.89 5.27
CA VAL A 255 11.38 -5.05 5.26
C VAL A 255 11.40 -4.10 6.45
N VAL A 256 11.05 -2.84 6.22
CA VAL A 256 11.06 -1.78 7.24
C VAL A 256 9.74 -1.03 7.37
N PHE A 257 8.77 -1.30 6.48
CA PHE A 257 7.46 -0.66 6.51
C PHE A 257 6.38 -1.74 6.49
N TYR A 258 5.58 -1.80 7.55
CA TYR A 258 4.59 -2.83 7.80
C TYR A 258 3.19 -2.22 7.89
N ALA A 259 2.21 -2.91 7.31
CA ALA A 259 0.79 -2.62 7.50
C ALA A 259 0.13 -3.78 8.26
N ALA A 260 -0.39 -3.53 9.46
CA ALA A 260 -1.15 -4.51 10.21
C ALA A 260 -2.53 -4.70 9.56
N ASN A 261 -2.75 -5.85 8.93
CA ASN A 261 -4.03 -6.22 8.35
C ASN A 261 -4.87 -6.99 9.38
N VAL A 262 -5.61 -6.23 10.19
CA VAL A 262 -6.44 -6.75 11.28
C VAL A 262 -7.78 -7.33 10.84
N GLY A 263 -8.08 -7.33 9.54
CA GLY A 263 -9.35 -7.80 8.99
C GLY A 263 -9.32 -9.23 8.44
N VAL A 264 -8.14 -9.82 8.30
CA VAL A 264 -7.95 -11.14 7.68
C VAL A 264 -7.76 -12.20 8.77
N GLY A 265 -8.45 -13.34 8.63
CA GLY A 265 -8.29 -14.49 9.53
C GLY A 265 -9.09 -14.41 10.84
N LEU A 266 -9.87 -13.35 11.05
CA LEU A 266 -10.80 -13.27 12.18
C LEU A 266 -12.10 -14.00 11.82
N THR A 267 -12.22 -15.27 12.22
CA THR A 267 -13.46 -16.06 12.08
C THR A 267 -14.61 -15.52 12.94
N LEU A 268 -14.29 -14.74 13.98
CA LEU A 268 -15.24 -14.12 14.89
C LEU A 268 -15.03 -12.60 14.91
N ALA A 269 -16.06 -11.85 14.54
CA ALA A 269 -16.10 -10.40 14.74
C ALA A 269 -16.45 -10.09 16.20
N ALA A 270 -15.46 -10.24 17.09
CA ALA A 270 -15.60 -9.83 18.49
C ALA A 270 -15.21 -8.35 18.66
N PRO A 271 -15.99 -7.54 19.41
CA PRO A 271 -15.62 -6.16 19.73
C PRO A 271 -14.20 -6.10 20.34
N GLY A 272 -13.37 -5.20 19.84
CA GLY A 272 -12.01 -4.97 20.34
C GLY A 272 -10.93 -5.96 19.87
N LEU A 273 -11.29 -7.11 19.26
CA LEU A 273 -10.32 -8.10 18.81
C LEU A 273 -9.33 -7.54 17.77
N ALA A 274 -9.82 -6.76 16.80
CA ALA A 274 -8.97 -6.12 15.80
C ALA A 274 -7.93 -5.17 16.44
N ALA A 275 -8.31 -4.46 17.50
CA ALA A 275 -7.39 -3.58 18.23
C ALA A 275 -6.33 -4.38 19.00
N GLN A 276 -6.72 -5.48 19.65
CA GLN A 276 -5.77 -6.36 20.34
C GLN A 276 -4.77 -7.00 19.38
N VAL A 277 -5.22 -7.41 18.19
CA VAL A 277 -4.35 -7.93 17.13
C VAL A 277 -3.40 -6.85 16.63
N ALA A 278 -3.89 -5.62 16.37
CA ALA A 278 -3.02 -4.50 16.01
C ALA A 278 -1.94 -4.28 17.07
N GLU A 279 -2.34 -4.20 18.34
CA GLU A 279 -1.42 -3.95 19.45
C GLU A 279 -0.36 -5.04 19.59
N GLY A 280 -0.76 -6.32 19.50
CA GLY A 280 0.17 -7.43 19.50
C GLY A 280 1.16 -7.38 18.33
N LEU A 281 0.70 -7.04 17.13
CA LEU A 281 1.55 -6.90 15.96
C LEU A 281 2.53 -5.73 16.08
N LEU A 282 2.05 -4.57 16.52
CA LEU A 282 2.87 -3.36 16.65
C LEU A 282 3.99 -3.54 17.68
N ARG A 283 3.73 -4.25 18.79
CA ARG A 283 4.76 -4.55 19.81
C ARG A 283 5.89 -5.43 19.29
N GLU A 284 5.64 -6.28 18.30
CA GLU A 284 6.62 -7.20 17.72
C GLU A 284 7.37 -6.61 16.52
N LEU A 285 7.05 -5.37 16.11
CA LEU A 285 7.76 -4.73 15.02
C LEU A 285 9.22 -4.46 15.40
N PRO A 286 10.18 -4.65 14.47
CA PRO A 286 11.58 -4.30 14.71
C PRO A 286 11.73 -2.81 15.06
N ALA A 287 12.74 -2.49 15.89
CA ALA A 287 13.05 -1.11 16.22
C ALA A 287 13.32 -0.27 14.95
N GLY A 288 12.65 0.87 14.84
CA GLY A 288 12.75 1.77 13.68
C GLY A 288 11.90 1.35 12.47
N ALA A 289 11.12 0.28 12.57
CA ALA A 289 10.12 -0.04 11.57
C ALA A 289 8.98 0.99 11.58
N ILE A 290 8.44 1.29 10.40
CA ILE A 290 7.26 2.13 10.22
C ILE A 290 6.02 1.23 10.25
N SER A 291 4.98 1.70 10.91
CA SER A 291 3.72 0.99 11.08
C SER A 291 2.52 1.70 10.46
N MET A 292 1.64 0.92 9.85
CA MET A 292 0.35 1.38 9.36
C MET A 292 -0.75 0.43 9.87
N VAL A 293 -1.87 0.97 10.34
CA VAL A 293 -3.03 0.16 10.75
C VAL A 293 -4.28 0.60 9.98
N GLY A 294 -4.99 -0.36 9.40
CA GLY A 294 -6.28 -0.11 8.76
C GLY A 294 -7.41 0.05 9.77
N VAL A 295 -8.17 1.14 9.69
CA VAL A 295 -9.23 1.46 10.65
C VAL A 295 -10.57 1.73 9.95
N ARG A 296 -11.65 1.21 10.54
CA ARG A 296 -13.04 1.32 10.03
C ARG A 296 -13.98 2.09 10.98
N SER A 297 -13.43 2.63 12.07
CA SER A 297 -14.19 3.42 13.05
C SER A 297 -13.25 4.38 13.78
N VAL A 298 -13.82 5.46 14.32
CA VAL A 298 -13.10 6.45 15.14
C VAL A 298 -12.52 5.79 16.39
N GLN A 299 -13.27 4.90 17.04
CA GLN A 299 -12.78 4.11 18.18
C GLN A 299 -11.60 3.20 17.79
N GLY A 300 -11.64 2.61 16.59
CA GLY A 300 -10.53 1.81 16.05
C GLY A 300 -9.28 2.65 15.78
N ALA A 301 -9.46 3.88 15.29
CA ALA A 301 -8.38 4.86 15.13
C ALA A 301 -7.72 5.21 16.47
N ALA A 302 -8.51 5.54 17.50
CA ALA A 302 -8.01 5.80 18.85
C ALA A 302 -7.23 4.61 19.42
N ALA A 303 -7.76 3.39 19.27
CA ALA A 303 -7.11 2.19 19.77
C ALA A 303 -5.79 1.90 19.05
N ALA A 304 -5.77 2.00 17.72
CA ALA A 304 -4.55 1.84 16.92
C ALA A 304 -3.50 2.91 17.27
N ARG A 305 -3.92 4.15 17.50
CA ARG A 305 -3.02 5.22 17.94
C ARG A 305 -2.40 4.91 19.31
N ARG A 306 -3.21 4.54 20.30
CA ARG A 306 -2.71 4.15 21.64
C ARG A 306 -1.76 2.95 21.59
N ALA A 307 -1.96 2.05 20.64
CA ALA A 307 -1.08 0.93 20.39
C ALA A 307 0.26 1.31 19.71
N GLY A 308 0.46 2.57 19.33
CA GLY A 308 1.70 3.08 18.76
C GLY A 308 1.73 3.13 17.23
N ALA A 309 0.59 3.07 16.55
CA ALA A 309 0.56 3.20 15.09
C ALA A 309 1.08 4.56 14.62
N ASP A 310 1.99 4.53 13.64
CA ASP A 310 2.55 5.74 13.01
C ASP A 310 1.59 6.34 11.98
N CYS A 311 0.88 5.47 11.26
CA CYS A 311 -0.07 5.83 10.22
C CYS A 311 -1.39 5.08 10.37
N LEU A 312 -2.49 5.78 10.20
CA LEU A 312 -3.85 5.23 10.25
C LEU A 312 -4.45 5.26 8.84
N LEU A 313 -4.60 4.08 8.22
CA LEU A 313 -5.29 3.92 6.95
C LEU A 313 -6.81 3.91 7.20
N VAL A 314 -7.43 5.07 7.08
CA VAL A 314 -8.87 5.28 7.23
C VAL A 314 -9.57 4.70 6.02
N LYS A 315 -10.35 3.64 6.26
CA LYS A 315 -10.99 2.87 5.21
C LYS A 315 -12.16 3.60 4.57
N ALA A 316 -12.38 3.32 3.28
CA ALA A 316 -13.42 3.97 2.49
C ALA A 316 -14.80 3.82 3.13
N GLU A 317 -15.10 2.71 3.80
CA GLU A 317 -16.38 2.51 4.47
C GLU A 317 -16.64 3.53 5.58
N LEU A 318 -15.60 3.91 6.34
CA LEU A 318 -15.71 4.96 7.37
C LEU A 318 -15.85 6.35 6.72
N LEU A 319 -15.16 6.59 5.61
CA LEU A 319 -15.28 7.85 4.87
C LEU A 319 -16.71 8.04 4.34
N HIS A 320 -17.27 6.99 3.72
CA HIS A 320 -18.63 7.03 3.19
C HIS A 320 -19.71 7.11 4.28
N SER A 321 -19.47 6.61 5.50
CA SER A 321 -20.48 6.70 6.58
C SER A 321 -20.76 8.14 7.02
N TYR A 322 -19.88 9.09 6.69
CA TYR A 322 -20.07 10.52 6.94
C TYR A 322 -20.61 11.28 5.71
N GLY A 323 -20.82 10.61 4.58
CA GLY A 323 -21.34 11.21 3.36
C GLY A 323 -20.49 12.39 2.88
N GLU A 324 -21.13 13.56 2.70
CA GLU A 324 -20.44 14.79 2.28
C GLU A 324 -19.76 15.54 3.44
N ASP A 325 -20.06 15.20 4.70
CA ASP A 325 -19.51 15.88 5.89
C ASP A 325 -18.16 15.29 6.32
N VAL A 326 -17.20 15.41 5.42
CA VAL A 326 -15.81 14.98 5.65
C VAL A 326 -15.14 15.81 6.76
N ALA A 327 -15.66 17.00 7.07
CA ALA A 327 -15.14 17.87 8.11
C ALA A 327 -15.48 17.31 9.50
N ALA A 328 -16.71 16.84 9.71
CA ALA A 328 -17.10 16.16 10.95
C ALA A 328 -16.23 14.92 11.22
N LEU A 329 -16.00 14.08 10.20
CA LEU A 329 -15.09 12.94 10.35
C LEU A 329 -13.66 13.36 10.71
N GLY A 330 -13.16 14.41 10.05
CA GLY A 330 -11.83 14.96 10.34
C GLY A 330 -11.68 15.41 11.79
N ALA A 331 -12.68 16.12 12.31
CA ALA A 331 -12.72 16.56 13.70
C ALA A 331 -12.77 15.38 14.68
N ASP A 332 -13.64 14.39 14.43
CA ASP A 332 -13.76 13.19 15.25
C ASP A 332 -12.45 12.40 15.29
N LEU A 333 -11.79 12.23 14.14
CA LEU A 333 -10.51 11.53 14.05
C LEU A 333 -9.39 12.29 14.74
N GLN A 334 -9.29 13.60 14.54
CA GLN A 334 -8.27 14.43 15.18
C GLN A 334 -8.39 14.38 16.71
N TYR A 335 -9.61 14.50 17.23
CA TYR A 335 -9.90 14.36 18.65
C TYR A 335 -9.58 12.95 19.18
N ALA A 336 -9.93 11.91 18.43
CA ALA A 336 -9.72 10.53 18.87
C ALA A 336 -8.26 10.09 18.90
N VAL A 337 -7.37 10.77 18.17
CA VAL A 337 -5.95 10.40 18.03
C VAL A 337 -5.00 11.39 18.71
N SER A 338 -5.51 12.45 19.34
CA SER A 338 -4.72 13.25 20.27
C SER A 338 -4.46 12.43 21.54
N LEU A 339 -3.22 12.47 22.04
CA LEU A 339 -2.80 11.76 23.25
C LEU A 339 -2.91 12.65 24.49
N ASP A 340 -3.89 13.56 24.52
CA ASP A 340 -4.02 14.58 25.57
C ASP A 340 -4.69 14.06 26.87
N ASP A 341 -4.98 12.76 26.94
CA ASP A 341 -5.44 12.03 28.14
C ASP A 341 -4.35 11.07 28.66
#